data_AF-A0A1A3BNT3-F1
#
_entry.id   AF-A0A1A3BNT3-F1
#
_cell.length_a   1.000
_cell.length_b   1.000
_cell.length_c   1.000
_cell.angle_alpha   90.00
_cell.angle_beta   90.00
_cell.angle_gamma   90.00
#
_symmetry.space_group_name_H-M   'P 1'
#
loop_
_entity.id
_entity.type
_entity.pdbx_description
1 polymer ?
#
loop_
_entity_poly.entity_id
_entity_poly.type
_entity_poly.pdbx_seq_one_letter_code
_entity_poly.pdbx_strand_id
1 'polypeptide(L)'
;MSLQPVGSADSSRPLRGWQRRALVKYLGTEPRDFLAVATPGSGKTAFALRIAGELIAHRAVEQLTVVVPTEHLKIQWAQAAGRQGLALDPKFSNSNPQTSPDYHGVVVTYAQVAAHPTLHRVRTEQRKTLVIFDEIHHGGDAKTWGDAIREAFSDATRRLALTGTPFRSDDSPIPFVNYEPDSEGLMRSQADHTYGYAEALADGVVRPVVFMAYSGHARWRDSAGEEHEARLGEPLSAEQTARAWRTALDPAGEWMPAVITAADLRLRQLREHVPDAGGMIIASDRTAARAYATLLKKLTGETPTVVLSDDPGSSARISEFAASDTRWLVAVRMVSEGVDVPRLSVGIYATSASTPLFFAQAIGRFVRSRRPGETASIFLPSVPNLLQLASELEAQRNHVLGKPHRESEGDPLDDDPAIRTQNEKTEENGFTSLGADAELDQVIFDGSSFGTAAPAGSEEEADYLGIPGLLDAEQMRALLHRRQDEQLQKRAATASGPPMPITTHGQLRELRRELNSLVSVAHHRTGKPHGWIHNELRRRCGGPPIAAATRDQLKARIEAVRQLNSESS
;
A
#
# COMPACT_ATOMS: atom_id res chain seq x y z
N MET A 1 27.27 45.13 -27.88
CA MET A 1 26.01 44.36 -27.89
C MET A 1 26.09 43.38 -26.73
N SER A 2 25.58 43.83 -25.58
CA SER A 2 25.72 43.14 -24.30
C SER A 2 24.81 41.92 -24.25
N LEU A 3 25.40 40.75 -24.03
CA LEU A 3 24.68 39.51 -23.77
C LEU A 3 23.96 39.63 -22.42
N GLN A 4 22.63 39.59 -22.46
CA GLN A 4 21.79 39.50 -21.27
C GLN A 4 22.06 38.17 -20.54
N PRO A 5 22.06 38.15 -19.20
CA PRO A 5 22.19 36.91 -18.44
C PRO A 5 20.92 36.07 -18.61
N VAL A 6 21.11 34.81 -19.01
CA VAL A 6 20.07 33.78 -19.04
C VAL A 6 19.54 33.60 -17.62
N GLY A 7 18.22 33.76 -17.46
CA GLY A 7 17.54 33.74 -16.17
C GLY A 7 17.82 32.48 -15.36
N SER A 8 18.16 32.67 -14.09
CA SER A 8 18.16 31.65 -13.06
C SER A 8 16.72 31.23 -12.74
N ALA A 9 16.25 30.15 -13.36
CA ALA A 9 15.07 29.40 -12.96
C ALA A 9 15.54 27.93 -12.90
N ASP A 10 15.76 27.29 -11.75
CA ASP A 10 14.77 26.92 -10.73
C ASP A 10 15.52 26.46 -9.46
N SER A 11 16.21 27.37 -8.75
CA SER A 11 16.96 27.03 -7.54
C SER A 11 16.02 26.89 -6.33
N SER A 12 15.72 25.63 -6.01
CA SER A 12 15.12 25.12 -4.77
C SER A 12 13.64 25.47 -4.52
N ARG A 13 12.75 24.51 -4.82
CA ARG A 13 11.47 24.45 -4.10
C ARG A 13 11.78 24.38 -2.60
N PRO A 14 11.09 25.18 -1.76
CA PRO A 14 11.32 25.15 -0.32
C PRO A 14 11.02 23.75 0.23
N LEU A 15 11.80 23.33 1.22
CA LEU A 15 11.56 22.08 1.93
C LEU A 15 10.17 22.08 2.58
N ARG A 16 9.47 20.96 2.47
CA ARG A 16 8.21 20.68 3.16
C ARG A 16 8.43 20.67 4.68
N GLY A 17 7.35 20.85 5.44
CA GLY A 17 7.40 20.93 6.91
C GLY A 17 8.13 19.74 7.54
N TRP A 18 7.75 18.51 7.16
CA TRP A 18 8.40 17.29 7.65
C TRP A 18 9.88 17.22 7.28
N GLN A 19 10.26 17.59 6.05
CA GLN A 19 11.65 17.57 5.59
C GLN A 19 12.51 18.53 6.40
N ARG A 20 11.96 19.71 6.75
CA ARG A 20 12.65 20.68 7.62
C ARG A 20 12.82 20.15 9.04
N ARG A 21 11.78 19.56 9.64
CA ARG A 21 11.86 18.95 10.97
C ARG A 21 12.89 17.82 11.01
N ALA A 22 12.85 16.93 10.02
CA ALA A 22 13.80 15.84 9.88
C ALA A 22 15.24 16.33 9.68
N LEU A 23 15.43 17.38 8.86
CA LEU A 23 16.74 17.97 8.60
C LEU A 23 17.32 18.62 9.86
N VAL A 24 16.52 19.37 10.62
CA VAL A 24 16.94 19.96 11.90
C VAL A 24 17.36 18.87 12.87
N LYS A 25 16.58 17.77 12.97
CA LYS A 25 16.96 16.62 13.81
C LYS A 25 18.29 16.02 13.35
N TYR A 26 18.44 15.73 12.06
CA TYR A 26 19.65 15.14 11.50
C TYR A 26 20.90 15.99 11.76
N LEU A 27 20.83 17.29 11.46
CA LEU A 27 21.97 18.21 11.63
C LEU A 27 22.26 18.50 13.10
N GLY A 28 21.25 18.45 13.98
CA GLY A 28 21.44 18.66 15.42
C GLY A 28 22.07 17.46 16.14
N THR A 29 21.82 16.23 15.68
CA THR A 29 22.36 15.01 16.32
C THR A 29 23.53 14.38 15.56
N GLU A 30 23.75 14.80 14.30
CA GLU A 30 24.79 14.30 13.38
C GLU A 30 25.01 12.78 13.42
N PRO A 31 23.94 11.96 13.37
CA PRO A 31 24.06 10.55 13.68
C PRO A 31 24.78 9.81 12.54
N ARG A 32 25.44 8.70 12.89
CA ARG A 32 26.02 7.81 11.88
C ARG A 32 24.92 7.17 11.03
N ASP A 33 23.88 6.68 11.69
CA ASP A 33 22.72 6.02 11.10
C ASP A 33 21.48 6.90 11.29
N PHE A 34 20.73 7.14 10.22
CA PHE A 34 19.46 7.86 10.31
C PHE A 34 18.39 7.18 9.46
N LEU A 35 17.32 6.71 10.11
CA LEU A 35 16.15 6.14 9.44
C LEU A 35 15.03 7.18 9.34
N ALA A 36 14.73 7.59 8.11
CA ALA A 36 13.56 8.40 7.79
C ALA A 36 12.46 7.52 7.16
N VAL A 37 11.38 7.31 7.92
CA VAL A 37 10.16 6.67 7.43
C VAL A 37 9.20 7.76 6.98
N ALA A 38 8.93 7.86 5.69
CA ALA A 38 8.06 8.90 5.16
C ALA A 38 7.17 8.36 4.04
N THR A 39 5.87 8.64 4.14
CA THR A 39 4.82 8.18 3.21
C THR A 39 5.25 8.30 1.74
N PRO A 40 4.92 7.31 0.87
CA PRO A 40 5.20 7.42 -0.57
C PRO A 40 4.74 8.75 -1.17
N GLY A 41 5.57 9.35 -2.04
CA GLY A 41 5.30 10.67 -2.64
C GLY A 41 5.58 11.88 -1.72
N SER A 42 6.03 11.67 -0.47
CA SER A 42 6.37 12.74 0.47
C SER A 42 7.59 13.58 0.09
N GLY A 43 8.43 13.12 -0.84
CA GLY A 43 9.62 13.82 -1.31
C GLY A 43 10.93 13.35 -0.63
N LYS A 44 11.07 12.07 -0.31
CA LYS A 44 12.26 11.47 0.34
C LYS A 44 13.57 11.79 -0.38
N THR A 45 13.59 11.68 -1.71
CA THR A 45 14.77 12.00 -2.54
C THR A 45 15.24 13.44 -2.34
N ALA A 46 14.33 14.41 -2.30
CA ALA A 46 14.69 15.82 -2.10
C ALA A 46 15.28 16.07 -0.70
N PHE A 47 14.75 15.40 0.32
CA PHE A 47 15.30 15.43 1.68
C PHE A 47 16.71 14.85 1.75
N ALA A 48 16.92 13.68 1.14
CA ALA A 48 18.21 13.01 1.14
C ALA A 48 19.30 13.78 0.39
N LEU A 49 18.96 14.35 -0.78
CA LEU A 49 19.87 15.19 -1.54
C LEU A 49 20.21 16.50 -0.80
N ARG A 50 19.28 17.04 -0.01
CA ARG A 50 19.58 18.18 0.85
C ARG A 50 20.61 17.82 1.92
N ILE A 51 20.44 16.69 2.62
CA ILE A 51 21.43 16.19 3.58
C ILE A 51 22.79 15.98 2.90
N ALA A 52 22.81 15.36 1.73
CA ALA A 52 24.04 15.12 0.97
C ALA A 52 24.77 16.44 0.64
N GLY A 53 24.03 17.45 0.19
CA GLY A 53 24.58 18.78 -0.10
C GLY A 53 25.20 19.44 1.12
N GLU A 54 24.54 19.41 2.28
CA GLU A 54 25.07 19.95 3.54
C GLU A 54 26.36 19.22 3.97
N LEU A 55 26.35 17.89 3.95
CA LEU A 55 27.50 17.09 4.37
C LEU A 55 28.73 17.27 3.47
N ILE A 56 28.52 17.45 2.15
CA ILE A 56 29.60 17.78 1.22
C ILE A 56 30.11 19.20 1.47
N ALA A 57 29.22 20.19 1.59
CA ALA A 57 29.58 21.59 1.81
C ALA A 57 30.42 21.78 3.08
N HIS A 58 30.09 21.05 4.15
CA HIS A 58 30.82 21.07 5.42
C HIS A 58 32.00 20.08 5.47
N ARG A 59 32.31 19.36 4.37
CA ARG A 59 33.37 18.35 4.29
C ARG A 59 33.26 17.22 5.33
N ALA A 60 32.04 16.95 5.79
CA ALA A 60 31.74 15.79 6.62
C ALA A 60 31.84 14.49 5.81
N VAL A 61 31.50 14.54 4.52
CA VAL A 61 31.71 13.48 3.54
C VAL A 61 32.33 14.04 2.26
N GLU A 62 33.04 13.18 1.54
CA GLU A 62 33.75 13.50 0.29
C GLU A 62 33.11 12.85 -0.93
N GLN A 63 32.32 11.78 -0.73
CA GLN A 63 31.61 11.09 -1.82
C GLN A 63 30.27 10.50 -1.36
N LEU A 64 29.45 10.16 -2.34
CA LEU A 64 28.12 9.60 -2.19
C LEU A 64 28.02 8.19 -2.82
N THR A 65 27.28 7.30 -2.17
CA THR A 65 26.76 6.07 -2.80
C THR A 65 25.28 5.99 -2.54
N VAL A 66 24.47 6.01 -3.59
CA VAL A 66 23.02 5.86 -3.49
C VAL A 66 22.66 4.44 -3.93
N VAL A 67 21.98 3.69 -3.07
CA VAL A 67 21.52 2.34 -3.33
C VAL A 67 20.01 2.35 -3.55
N VAL A 68 19.56 1.83 -4.69
CA VAL A 68 18.15 1.84 -5.12
C VAL A 68 17.66 0.41 -5.45
N PRO A 69 16.35 0.13 -5.45
CA PRO A 69 15.86 -1.21 -5.80
C PRO A 69 15.99 -1.56 -7.28
N THR A 70 15.80 -0.60 -8.19
CA THR A 70 15.71 -0.88 -9.63
C THR A 70 16.67 -0.03 -10.49
N GLU A 71 17.03 -0.54 -11.67
CA GLU A 71 17.92 0.18 -12.61
C GLU A 71 17.31 1.52 -13.07
N HIS A 72 15.99 1.59 -13.24
CA HIS A 72 15.31 2.81 -13.67
C HIS A 72 15.49 3.95 -12.65
N LEU A 73 15.48 3.63 -11.36
CA LEU A 73 15.67 4.61 -10.29
C LEU A 73 17.08 5.23 -10.30
N LYS A 74 18.10 4.54 -10.83
CA LYS A 74 19.46 5.10 -10.93
C LYS A 74 19.47 6.40 -11.72
N ILE A 75 18.80 6.38 -12.87
CA ILE A 75 18.69 7.55 -13.77
C ILE A 75 17.91 8.67 -13.09
N GLN A 76 16.80 8.35 -12.42
CA GLN A 76 15.96 9.35 -11.74
C GLN A 76 16.69 10.03 -10.58
N TRP A 77 17.42 9.27 -9.77
CA TRP A 77 18.24 9.79 -8.69
C TRP A 77 19.36 10.68 -9.22
N ALA A 78 20.07 10.28 -10.27
CA ALA A 78 21.11 11.09 -10.90
C ALA A 78 20.55 12.42 -11.46
N GLN A 79 19.40 12.39 -12.12
CA GLN A 79 18.73 13.60 -12.61
C GLN A 79 18.26 14.52 -11.47
N ALA A 80 17.71 13.95 -10.40
CA ALA A 80 17.29 14.70 -9.22
C ALA A 80 18.47 15.36 -8.51
N ALA A 81 19.59 14.64 -8.38
CA ALA A 81 20.84 15.14 -7.83
C ALA A 81 21.42 16.27 -8.67
N GLY A 82 21.44 16.12 -10.01
CA GLY A 82 21.95 17.12 -10.93
C GLY A 82 21.21 18.46 -10.83
N ARG A 83 19.89 18.43 -10.62
CA ARG A 83 19.08 19.65 -10.35
C ARG A 83 19.48 20.38 -9.06
N GLN A 84 20.14 19.70 -8.13
CA GLN A 84 20.68 20.27 -6.89
C GLN A 84 22.20 20.50 -6.94
N GLY A 85 22.82 20.40 -8.13
CA GLY A 85 24.26 20.58 -8.29
C GLY A 85 25.12 19.37 -7.90
N LEU A 86 24.49 18.22 -7.61
CA LEU A 86 25.19 16.98 -7.28
C LEU A 86 25.25 16.06 -8.49
N ALA A 87 26.44 15.89 -9.07
CA ALA A 87 26.69 14.90 -10.11
C ALA A 87 26.81 13.49 -9.52
N LEU A 88 25.91 12.57 -9.89
CA LEU A 88 25.99 11.14 -9.57
C LEU A 88 26.05 10.31 -10.85
N ASP A 89 26.88 9.27 -10.88
CA ASP A 89 26.99 8.36 -12.02
C ASP A 89 25.94 7.22 -11.96
N PRO A 90 24.93 7.20 -12.86
CA PRO A 90 23.96 6.12 -12.92
C PRO A 90 24.43 4.92 -13.77
N LYS A 91 25.60 5.01 -14.43
CA LYS A 91 26.11 3.96 -15.33
C LYS A 91 27.20 3.11 -14.68
N PHE A 92 27.46 3.31 -13.40
CA PHE A 92 28.42 2.51 -12.63
C PHE A 92 28.13 1.00 -12.78
N SER A 93 29.19 0.24 -13.02
CA SER A 93 29.16 -1.23 -13.15
C SER A 93 30.32 -1.83 -12.38
N ASN A 94 30.10 -2.99 -11.74
CA ASN A 94 31.14 -3.71 -11.02
C ASN A 94 32.27 -4.18 -11.95
N SER A 95 31.98 -4.39 -13.24
CA SER A 95 32.99 -4.75 -14.25
C SER A 95 33.89 -3.59 -14.66
N ASN A 96 33.46 -2.34 -14.44
CA ASN A 96 34.25 -1.14 -14.67
C ASN A 96 34.07 -0.18 -13.49
N PRO A 97 34.77 -0.43 -12.36
CA PRO A 97 34.52 0.28 -11.11
C PRO A 97 35.19 1.65 -11.03
N GLN A 98 35.78 2.14 -12.12
CA GLN A 98 36.34 3.49 -12.15
C GLN A 98 35.22 4.53 -12.29
N THR A 99 35.29 5.57 -11.46
CA THR A 99 34.35 6.69 -11.50
C THR A 99 35.14 7.95 -11.84
N SER A 100 34.63 8.77 -12.77
CA SER A 100 35.24 10.07 -13.07
C SER A 100 35.29 10.93 -11.79
N PRO A 101 36.38 11.70 -11.55
CA PRO A 101 36.46 12.63 -10.43
C PRO A 101 35.42 13.76 -10.50
N ASP A 102 34.79 13.99 -11.66
CA ASP A 102 33.73 14.99 -11.81
C ASP A 102 32.40 14.57 -11.13
N TYR A 103 32.25 13.28 -10.82
CA TYR A 103 31.10 12.78 -10.07
C TYR A 103 31.36 12.88 -8.56
N HIS A 104 30.36 13.34 -7.82
CA HIS A 104 30.33 13.30 -6.36
C HIS A 104 30.05 11.89 -5.84
N GLY A 105 29.63 10.96 -6.68
CA GLY A 105 29.25 9.62 -6.26
C GLY A 105 28.61 8.78 -7.35
N VAL A 106 28.08 7.63 -6.94
CA VAL A 106 27.45 6.64 -7.84
C VAL A 106 26.05 6.30 -7.38
N VAL A 107 25.19 5.88 -8.32
CA VAL A 107 23.90 5.25 -8.02
C VAL A 107 23.95 3.79 -8.46
N VAL A 108 23.64 2.87 -7.56
CA VAL A 108 23.75 1.41 -7.75
C VAL A 108 22.50 0.70 -7.26
N THR A 109 22.23 -0.51 -7.75
CA THR A 109 21.15 -1.32 -7.20
C THR A 109 21.58 -2.18 -6.01
N TYR A 110 20.64 -2.61 -5.17
CA TYR A 110 20.91 -3.63 -4.15
C TYR A 110 21.50 -4.91 -4.76
N ALA A 111 21.00 -5.34 -5.92
CA ALA A 111 21.53 -6.49 -6.65
C ALA A 111 22.98 -6.27 -7.12
N GLN A 112 23.33 -5.08 -7.59
CA GLN A 112 24.71 -4.74 -7.95
C GLN A 112 25.64 -4.81 -6.73
N VAL A 113 25.19 -4.30 -5.57
CA VAL A 113 25.97 -4.38 -4.33
C VAL A 113 26.14 -5.84 -3.89
N ALA A 114 25.05 -6.61 -3.89
CA ALA A 114 25.05 -8.02 -3.51
C ALA A 114 25.95 -8.89 -4.41
N ALA A 115 26.08 -8.54 -5.67
CA ALA A 115 26.96 -9.26 -6.61
C ALA A 115 28.45 -9.07 -6.31
N HIS A 116 28.87 -7.98 -5.65
CA HIS A 116 30.29 -7.74 -5.34
C HIS A 116 30.51 -6.85 -4.09
N PRO A 117 30.12 -7.30 -2.88
CA PRO A 117 30.13 -6.47 -1.67
C PRO A 117 31.52 -5.93 -1.29
N THR A 118 32.56 -6.77 -1.43
CA THR A 118 33.97 -6.38 -1.18
C THR A 118 34.42 -5.15 -1.97
N LEU A 119 33.95 -4.99 -3.21
CA LEU A 119 34.32 -3.86 -4.07
C LEU A 119 33.71 -2.55 -3.56
N HIS A 120 32.46 -2.61 -3.11
CA HIS A 120 31.79 -1.48 -2.48
C HIS A 120 32.37 -1.16 -1.11
N ARG A 121 32.81 -2.17 -0.34
CA ARG A 121 33.54 -1.99 0.92
C ARG A 121 34.82 -1.18 0.71
N VAL A 122 35.68 -1.62 -0.21
CA VAL A 122 36.94 -0.92 -0.52
C VAL A 122 36.69 0.53 -0.94
N ARG A 123 35.68 0.78 -1.79
CA ARG A 123 35.31 2.15 -2.19
C ARG A 123 34.85 3.00 -1.00
N THR A 124 34.07 2.41 -0.08
CA THR A 124 33.51 3.08 1.09
C THR A 124 34.58 3.37 2.14
N GLU A 125 35.53 2.46 2.35
CA GLU A 125 36.64 2.61 3.32
C GLU A 125 37.65 3.67 2.88
N GLN A 126 37.89 3.82 1.57
CA GLN A 126 38.94 4.70 1.04
C GLN A 126 38.66 6.20 1.22
N ARG A 127 37.40 6.62 1.37
CA ARG A 127 37.02 8.03 1.52
C ARG A 127 35.82 8.20 2.45
N LYS A 128 35.67 9.39 3.01
CA LYS A 128 34.49 9.72 3.83
C LYS A 128 33.23 9.64 2.98
N THR A 129 32.39 8.64 3.23
CA THR A 129 31.27 8.30 2.34
C THR A 129 29.94 8.46 3.06
N LEU A 130 29.00 9.16 2.42
CA LEU A 130 27.57 9.05 2.74
C LEU A 130 26.97 7.95 1.87
N VAL A 131 26.36 6.95 2.51
CA VAL A 131 25.55 5.95 1.82
C VAL A 131 24.08 6.29 2.04
N ILE A 132 23.32 6.39 0.95
CA ILE A 132 21.88 6.62 0.98
C ILE A 132 21.20 5.33 0.51
N PHE A 133 20.34 4.77 1.34
CA PHE A 133 19.54 3.59 1.02
C PHE A 133 18.11 4.04 0.71
N ASP A 134 17.74 4.00 -0.57
CA ASP A 134 16.34 4.20 -0.97
C ASP A 134 15.57 2.90 -0.80
N GLU A 135 14.38 2.98 -0.22
CA GLU A 135 13.53 1.85 0.16
C GLU A 135 14.31 0.71 0.83
N ILE A 136 14.96 1.02 1.96
CA ILE A 136 15.89 0.09 2.65
C ILE A 136 15.29 -1.26 3.03
N HIS A 137 13.96 -1.40 3.05
CA HIS A 137 13.31 -2.71 3.22
C HIS A 137 13.75 -3.73 2.15
N HIS A 138 14.07 -3.30 0.93
CA HIS A 138 14.62 -4.18 -0.10
C HIS A 138 15.98 -4.77 0.28
N GLY A 139 16.78 -4.07 1.07
CA GLY A 139 18.03 -4.62 1.62
C GLY A 139 17.82 -5.83 2.53
N GLY A 140 16.56 -6.15 2.84
CA GLY A 140 16.13 -7.34 3.53
C GLY A 140 15.54 -8.46 2.65
N ASP A 141 15.14 -8.21 1.39
CA ASP A 141 14.33 -9.14 0.57
C ASP A 141 14.95 -10.55 0.40
N ALA A 142 16.26 -10.68 0.61
CA ALA A 142 16.94 -11.95 0.85
C ALA A 142 18.00 -11.78 1.94
N LYS A 143 18.19 -12.80 2.80
CA LYS A 143 19.28 -12.82 3.80
C LYS A 143 20.65 -12.45 3.19
N THR A 144 20.90 -12.90 1.96
CA THR A 144 22.13 -12.63 1.20
C THR A 144 22.33 -11.14 0.88
N TRP A 145 21.27 -10.38 0.62
CA TRP A 145 21.39 -8.94 0.35
C TRP A 145 21.70 -8.18 1.64
N GLY A 146 21.08 -8.58 2.76
CA GLY A 146 21.35 -7.98 4.07
C GLY A 146 22.82 -8.10 4.48
N ASP A 147 23.40 -9.28 4.33
CA ASP A 147 24.81 -9.53 4.64
C ASP A 147 25.74 -8.75 3.71
N ALA A 148 25.44 -8.72 2.41
CA ALA A 148 26.24 -7.97 1.44
C ALA A 148 26.23 -6.46 1.70
N ILE A 149 25.08 -5.89 2.11
CA ILE A 149 24.97 -4.47 2.48
C ILE A 149 25.78 -4.17 3.75
N ARG A 150 25.74 -5.07 4.74
CA ARG A 150 26.57 -4.94 5.95
C ARG A 150 28.04 -4.96 5.58
N GLU A 151 28.48 -5.91 4.77
CA GLU A 151 29.87 -5.99 4.32
C GLU A 151 30.29 -4.74 3.53
N ALA A 152 29.47 -4.29 2.58
CA ALA A 152 29.78 -3.18 1.70
C ALA A 152 29.87 -1.82 2.41
N PHE A 153 29.05 -1.59 3.45
CA PHE A 153 28.81 -0.24 3.97
C PHE A 153 28.96 -0.11 5.49
N SER A 154 29.50 -1.11 6.18
CA SER A 154 29.76 -1.03 7.63
C SER A 154 30.65 0.14 8.01
N ASP A 155 31.60 0.52 7.15
CA ASP A 155 32.59 1.58 7.39
C ASP A 155 32.18 2.96 6.85
N ALA A 156 30.96 3.09 6.33
CA ALA A 156 30.45 4.38 5.88
C ALA A 156 30.46 5.42 7.02
N THR A 157 30.83 6.65 6.67
CA THR A 157 30.92 7.79 7.61
C THR A 157 29.53 8.24 8.07
N ARG A 158 28.57 8.20 7.15
CA ARG A 158 27.15 8.47 7.39
C ARG A 158 26.30 7.50 6.55
N ARG A 159 25.16 7.08 7.08
CA ARG A 159 24.18 6.21 6.42
C ARG A 159 22.79 6.80 6.62
N LEU A 160 22.13 7.12 5.50
CA LEU A 160 20.78 7.64 5.47
C LEU A 160 19.86 6.58 4.87
N ALA A 161 19.00 6.01 5.70
CA ALA A 161 18.01 5.04 5.29
C ALA A 161 16.65 5.71 5.07
N LEU A 162 16.06 5.48 3.89
CA LEU A 162 14.76 6.02 3.51
C LEU A 162 13.79 4.87 3.27
N THR A 163 12.56 4.99 3.76
CA THR A 163 11.50 4.06 3.33
C THR A 163 10.11 4.66 3.46
N GLY A 164 9.18 4.24 2.61
CA GLY A 164 7.75 4.51 2.80
C GLY A 164 7.05 3.53 3.72
N THR A 165 7.67 2.39 3.96
CA THR A 165 7.06 1.20 4.56
C THR A 165 8.16 0.44 5.32
N PRO A 166 8.28 0.62 6.64
CA PRO A 166 9.23 -0.14 7.45
C PRO A 166 8.66 -1.55 7.68
N PHE A 167 8.33 -2.27 6.61
CA PHE A 167 7.74 -3.60 6.66
C PHE A 167 8.68 -4.61 6.00
N ARG A 168 8.71 -5.80 6.59
CA ARG A 168 9.21 -7.02 5.97
C ARG A 168 8.18 -8.13 6.21
N SER A 169 8.20 -9.12 5.34
CA SER A 169 7.47 -10.38 5.50
C SER A 169 8.25 -11.41 6.33
N ASP A 170 9.54 -11.19 6.59
CA ASP A 170 10.42 -12.12 7.30
C ASP A 170 11.11 -11.52 8.53
N ASP A 171 11.59 -12.39 9.43
CA ASP A 171 12.11 -12.05 10.77
C ASP A 171 13.55 -11.51 10.81
N SER A 172 14.17 -11.20 9.66
CA SER A 172 15.57 -10.73 9.68
C SER A 172 15.65 -9.21 9.92
N PRO A 173 16.59 -8.71 10.75
CA PRO A 173 16.75 -7.28 10.98
C PRO A 173 17.27 -6.58 9.72
N ILE A 174 16.67 -5.44 9.37
CA ILE A 174 17.15 -4.58 8.28
C ILE A 174 18.54 -4.04 8.67
N PRO A 175 19.56 -4.13 7.78
CA PRO A 175 20.86 -3.53 8.03
C PRO A 175 20.77 -2.06 8.41
N PHE A 176 21.55 -1.68 9.44
CA PHE A 176 21.69 -0.29 9.91
C PHE A 176 20.40 0.36 10.45
N VAL A 177 19.37 -0.45 10.75
CA VAL A 177 18.16 -0.01 11.45
C VAL A 177 18.24 -0.43 12.92
N ASN A 178 17.92 0.49 13.81
CA ASN A 178 17.85 0.23 15.25
C ASN A 178 16.54 -0.48 15.60
N TYR A 179 16.61 -1.40 16.56
CA TYR A 179 15.45 -2.09 17.09
C TYR A 179 15.40 -1.96 18.60
N GLU A 180 14.23 -1.65 19.16
CA GLU A 180 13.98 -1.51 20.59
C GLU A 180 12.82 -2.42 21.03
N PRO A 181 12.87 -3.02 22.22
CA PRO A 181 11.78 -3.86 22.72
C PRO A 181 10.51 -3.02 22.95
N ASP A 182 9.36 -3.54 22.54
CA ASP A 182 8.05 -2.98 22.86
C ASP A 182 7.56 -3.42 24.25
N SER A 183 6.35 -2.99 24.62
CA SER A 183 5.71 -3.34 25.89
C SER A 183 5.46 -4.85 26.08
N GLU A 184 5.55 -5.65 25.01
CA GLU A 184 5.43 -7.11 25.03
C GLU A 184 6.79 -7.80 24.90
N GLY A 185 7.90 -7.05 24.90
CA GLY A 185 9.27 -7.55 24.80
C GLY A 185 9.72 -7.86 23.36
N LEU A 186 8.93 -7.51 22.34
CA LEU A 186 9.26 -7.75 20.94
C LEU A 186 10.06 -6.60 20.35
N MET A 187 11.11 -6.92 19.59
CA MET A 187 12.03 -5.91 19.06
C MET A 187 11.39 -5.17 17.87
N ARG A 188 11.09 -3.88 18.02
CA ARG A 188 10.51 -3.04 16.96
C ARG A 188 11.52 -2.10 16.35
N SER A 189 11.47 -1.90 15.04
CA SER A 189 12.30 -0.89 14.38
C SER A 189 11.97 0.49 14.93
N GLN A 190 13.01 1.24 15.27
CA GLN A 190 12.91 2.63 15.71
C GLN A 190 13.38 3.54 14.57
N ALA A 191 12.49 4.40 14.10
CA ALA A 191 12.84 5.43 13.13
C ALA A 191 13.30 6.71 13.84
N ASP A 192 14.34 7.35 13.31
CA ASP A 192 14.75 8.67 13.78
C ASP A 192 13.73 9.74 13.40
N HIS A 193 13.07 9.59 12.26
CA HIS A 193 11.96 10.47 11.89
C HIS A 193 10.87 9.69 11.17
N THR A 194 9.64 9.85 11.65
CA THR A 194 8.45 9.28 11.02
C THR A 194 7.57 10.41 10.50
N TYR A 195 7.17 10.30 9.25
CA TYR A 195 6.16 11.13 8.59
C TYR A 195 5.14 10.19 7.96
N GLY A 196 4.13 9.82 8.76
CA GLY A 196 3.13 8.81 8.40
C GLY A 196 2.06 9.32 7.44
N TYR A 197 1.15 8.42 7.05
CA TYR A 197 0.08 8.75 6.11
C TYR A 197 -0.88 9.80 6.68
N ALA A 198 -1.27 9.68 7.95
CA ALA A 198 -2.14 10.66 8.63
C ALA A 198 -1.56 12.09 8.64
N GLU A 199 -0.28 12.24 8.99
CA GLU A 199 0.40 13.55 8.92
C GLU A 199 0.48 14.06 7.48
N ALA A 200 0.76 13.17 6.52
CA ALA A 200 0.82 13.54 5.11
C ALA A 200 -0.53 13.99 4.55
N LEU A 201 -1.62 13.41 5.05
CA LEU A 201 -2.98 13.78 4.70
C LEU A 201 -3.33 15.16 5.28
N ALA A 202 -2.99 15.40 6.55
CA ALA A 202 -3.18 16.69 7.22
C ALA A 202 -2.39 17.83 6.54
N ASP A 203 -1.16 17.54 6.09
CA ASP A 203 -0.30 18.48 5.36
C ASP A 203 -0.72 18.63 3.86
N GLY A 204 -1.74 17.89 3.40
CA GLY A 204 -2.21 17.91 2.00
C GLY A 204 -1.22 17.38 0.97
N VAL A 205 -0.21 16.62 1.42
CA VAL A 205 0.84 16.04 0.58
C VAL A 205 0.34 14.79 -0.15
N VAL A 206 -0.48 14.01 0.52
CA VAL A 206 -1.23 12.90 -0.06
C VAL A 206 -2.71 13.23 -0.04
N ARG A 207 -3.49 12.41 -0.73
CA ARG A 207 -4.93 12.54 -0.80
C ARG A 207 -5.65 11.37 -0.13
N PRO A 208 -6.88 11.56 0.36
CA PRO A 208 -7.63 10.50 1.01
C PRO A 208 -7.92 9.33 0.06
N VAL A 209 -7.94 8.11 0.61
CA VAL A 209 -8.25 6.87 -0.10
C VAL A 209 -9.53 6.28 0.47
N VAL A 210 -10.50 6.01 -0.40
CA VAL A 210 -11.75 5.34 -0.07
C VAL A 210 -11.67 3.91 -0.60
N PHE A 211 -11.83 2.92 0.27
CA PHE A 211 -11.85 1.52 -0.11
C PHE A 211 -13.28 1.04 -0.29
N MET A 212 -13.60 0.54 -1.48
CA MET A 212 -14.89 -0.04 -1.84
C MET A 212 -14.76 -1.56 -1.79
N ALA A 213 -15.24 -2.18 -0.71
CA ALA A 213 -15.13 -3.63 -0.52
C ALA A 213 -16.32 -4.35 -1.16
N TYR A 214 -16.04 -5.22 -2.13
CA TYR A 214 -17.06 -6.01 -2.82
C TYR A 214 -17.05 -7.46 -2.33
N SER A 215 -18.20 -7.90 -1.84
CA SER A 215 -18.52 -9.30 -1.57
C SER A 215 -18.95 -9.98 -2.87
N GLY A 216 -19.02 -11.31 -2.84
CA GLY A 216 -19.57 -12.14 -3.89
C GLY A 216 -19.69 -13.59 -3.43
N HIS A 217 -20.73 -14.29 -3.87
CA HIS A 217 -20.75 -15.75 -3.83
C HIS A 217 -19.73 -16.26 -4.83
N ALA A 218 -19.00 -17.30 -4.47
CA ALA A 218 -18.04 -17.96 -5.32
C ALA A 218 -18.42 -19.43 -5.35
N ARG A 219 -18.66 -19.96 -6.55
CA ARG A 219 -18.91 -21.38 -6.78
C ARG A 219 -17.75 -21.97 -7.56
N TRP A 220 -17.16 -23.04 -7.07
CA TRP A 220 -16.10 -23.74 -7.77
C TRP A 220 -16.25 -25.25 -7.64
N ARG A 221 -15.66 -25.98 -8.60
CA ARG A 221 -15.52 -27.43 -8.55
C ARG A 221 -14.08 -27.79 -8.25
N ASP A 222 -13.86 -28.71 -7.31
CA ASP A 222 -12.54 -29.24 -7.02
C ASP A 222 -12.16 -30.41 -7.96
N SER A 223 -10.95 -30.94 -7.78
CA SER A 223 -10.43 -32.05 -8.60
C SER A 223 -11.16 -33.38 -8.39
N ALA A 224 -11.90 -33.54 -7.29
CA ALA A 224 -12.77 -34.69 -7.05
C ALA A 224 -14.14 -34.53 -7.73
N GLY A 225 -14.43 -33.37 -8.31
CA GLY A 225 -15.69 -33.05 -8.96
C GLY A 225 -16.75 -32.53 -7.99
N GLU A 226 -16.41 -32.29 -6.72
CA GLU A 226 -17.34 -31.75 -5.73
C GLU A 226 -17.51 -30.24 -5.95
N GLU A 227 -18.77 -29.78 -5.93
CA GLU A 227 -19.11 -28.36 -6.04
C GLU A 227 -19.14 -27.73 -4.65
N HIS A 228 -18.40 -26.63 -4.51
CA HIS A 228 -18.33 -25.83 -3.30
C HIS A 228 -18.89 -24.45 -3.57
N GLU A 229 -19.61 -23.90 -2.59
CA GLU A 229 -20.12 -22.53 -2.59
C GLU A 229 -19.66 -21.82 -1.32
N ALA A 230 -19.08 -20.63 -1.47
CA ALA A 230 -18.70 -19.79 -0.35
C ALA A 230 -18.88 -18.32 -0.69
N ARG A 231 -19.20 -17.49 0.31
CA ARG A 231 -19.36 -16.05 0.13
C ARG A 231 -18.16 -15.30 0.70
N LEU A 232 -17.58 -14.41 -0.09
CA LEU A 232 -16.55 -13.49 0.39
C LEU A 232 -17.12 -12.61 1.52
N GLY A 233 -16.40 -12.50 2.63
CA GLY A 233 -16.83 -11.74 3.81
C GLY A 233 -17.53 -12.59 4.90
N GLU A 234 -17.86 -13.85 4.61
CA GLU A 234 -18.34 -14.80 5.62
C GLU A 234 -17.19 -15.52 6.35
N PRO A 235 -17.41 -16.05 7.57
CA PRO A 235 -16.40 -16.83 8.28
C PRO A 235 -16.12 -18.14 7.53
N LEU A 236 -14.99 -18.19 6.83
CA LEU A 236 -14.51 -19.34 6.07
C LEU A 236 -13.17 -19.82 6.65
N SER A 237 -12.78 -21.05 6.33
CA SER A 237 -11.39 -21.47 6.55
C SER A 237 -10.43 -20.64 5.67
N ALA A 238 -9.15 -20.59 6.03
CA ALA A 238 -8.13 -19.90 5.22
C ALA A 238 -8.08 -20.44 3.78
N GLU A 239 -8.13 -21.77 3.63
CA GLU A 239 -8.16 -22.44 2.34
C GLU A 239 -9.42 -22.10 1.52
N GLN A 240 -10.60 -22.13 2.15
CA GLN A 240 -11.86 -21.75 1.49
C GLN A 240 -11.85 -20.28 1.08
N THR A 241 -11.29 -19.40 1.91
CA THR A 241 -11.13 -17.97 1.60
C THR A 241 -10.21 -17.79 0.39
N ALA A 242 -9.07 -18.49 0.33
CA ALA A 242 -8.15 -18.44 -0.79
C ALA A 242 -8.78 -18.91 -2.11
N ARG A 243 -9.58 -19.97 -2.04
CA ARG A 243 -10.31 -20.51 -3.20
C ARG A 243 -11.40 -19.55 -3.65
N ALA A 244 -12.28 -19.11 -2.74
CA ALA A 244 -13.34 -18.16 -3.05
C ALA A 244 -12.78 -16.84 -3.63
N TRP A 245 -11.67 -16.35 -3.09
CA TRP A 245 -10.98 -15.17 -3.59
C TRP A 245 -10.43 -15.39 -5.01
N ARG A 246 -9.74 -16.51 -5.27
CA ARG A 246 -9.28 -16.85 -6.64
C ARG A 246 -10.45 -16.97 -7.62
N THR A 247 -11.55 -17.59 -7.23
CA THR A 247 -12.77 -17.71 -8.05
C THR A 247 -13.37 -16.34 -8.39
N ALA A 248 -13.45 -15.43 -7.43
CA ALA A 248 -13.99 -14.09 -7.66
C ALA A 248 -13.12 -13.27 -8.62
N LEU A 249 -11.82 -13.53 -8.65
CA LEU A 249 -10.89 -12.86 -9.58
C LEU A 249 -10.93 -13.43 -11.01
N ASP A 250 -11.70 -14.50 -11.28
CA ASP A 250 -11.82 -15.08 -12.61
C ASP A 250 -12.42 -14.06 -13.61
N PRO A 251 -11.70 -13.70 -14.69
CA PRO A 251 -12.24 -12.82 -15.74
C PRO A 251 -13.52 -13.34 -16.42
N ALA A 252 -13.77 -14.65 -16.36
CA ALA A 252 -14.97 -15.28 -16.92
C ALA A 252 -16.16 -15.32 -15.94
N GLY A 253 -15.94 -15.03 -14.65
CA GLY A 253 -17.00 -14.90 -13.64
C GLY A 253 -17.80 -13.60 -13.76
N GLU A 254 -18.80 -13.39 -12.90
CA GLU A 254 -19.62 -12.16 -12.92
C GLU A 254 -19.08 -11.07 -11.98
N TRP A 255 -18.25 -11.44 -10.98
CA TRP A 255 -17.68 -10.50 -10.02
C TRP A 255 -16.77 -9.46 -10.67
N MET A 256 -15.80 -9.88 -11.49
CA MET A 256 -14.87 -8.95 -12.14
C MET A 256 -15.58 -8.00 -13.12
N PRO A 257 -16.50 -8.45 -13.99
CA PRO A 257 -17.32 -7.54 -14.80
C PRO A 257 -18.10 -6.50 -13.99
N ALA A 258 -18.70 -6.90 -12.87
CA ALA A 258 -19.44 -5.99 -12.00
C ALA A 258 -18.52 -4.93 -11.37
N VAL A 259 -17.37 -5.35 -10.82
CA VAL A 259 -16.39 -4.45 -10.22
C VAL A 259 -15.77 -3.51 -11.25
N ILE A 260 -15.43 -3.99 -12.45
CA ILE A 260 -14.94 -3.12 -13.54
C ILE A 260 -16.00 -2.10 -13.94
N THR A 261 -17.27 -2.49 -14.00
CA THR A 261 -18.37 -1.58 -14.34
C THR A 261 -18.54 -0.49 -13.29
N ALA A 262 -18.56 -0.86 -12.00
CA ALA A 262 -18.65 0.09 -10.90
C ALA A 262 -17.44 1.04 -10.85
N ALA A 263 -16.24 0.50 -11.05
CA ALA A 263 -15.00 1.29 -11.06
C ALA A 263 -14.92 2.24 -12.27
N ASP A 264 -15.40 1.83 -13.45
CA ASP A 264 -15.47 2.72 -14.62
C ASP A 264 -16.54 3.81 -14.45
N LEU A 265 -17.67 3.50 -13.82
CA LEU A 265 -18.66 4.52 -13.44
C LEU A 265 -18.05 5.55 -12.48
N ARG A 266 -17.35 5.09 -11.44
CA ARG A 266 -16.61 5.94 -10.51
C ARG A 266 -15.59 6.83 -11.23
N LEU A 267 -14.82 6.24 -12.15
CA LEU A 267 -13.82 6.97 -12.92
C LEU A 267 -14.46 8.05 -13.81
N ARG A 268 -15.58 7.76 -14.48
CA ARG A 268 -16.31 8.74 -15.29
C ARG A 268 -16.80 9.93 -14.46
N GLN A 269 -17.37 9.68 -13.29
CA GLN A 269 -17.82 10.73 -12.37
C GLN A 269 -16.66 11.59 -11.87
N LEU A 270 -15.52 10.97 -11.54
CA LEU A 270 -14.30 11.71 -11.18
C LEU A 270 -13.82 12.61 -12.32
N ARG A 271 -13.93 12.12 -13.57
CA ARG A 271 -13.50 12.87 -14.77
C ARG A 271 -14.36 14.09 -15.10
N GLU A 272 -15.52 14.26 -14.48
CA GLU A 272 -16.29 15.52 -14.55
C GLU A 272 -15.53 16.69 -13.93
N HIS A 273 -14.73 16.42 -12.88
CA HIS A 273 -13.97 17.44 -12.14
C HIS A 273 -12.46 17.35 -12.42
N VAL A 274 -11.98 16.15 -12.75
CA VAL A 274 -10.57 15.84 -12.99
C VAL A 274 -10.44 15.12 -14.35
N PRO A 275 -10.47 15.87 -15.49
CA PRO A 275 -10.67 15.30 -16.82
C PRO A 275 -9.70 14.19 -17.22
N ASP A 276 -8.47 14.24 -16.71
CA ASP A 276 -7.39 13.30 -17.02
C ASP A 276 -7.25 12.17 -15.98
N ALA A 277 -8.18 12.04 -15.02
CA ALA A 277 -8.14 10.98 -14.02
C ALA A 277 -8.07 9.60 -14.71
N GLY A 278 -7.13 8.76 -14.25
CA GLY A 278 -6.88 7.42 -14.76
C GLY A 278 -7.28 6.33 -13.77
N GLY A 279 -7.65 5.17 -14.28
CA GLY A 279 -7.88 3.93 -13.56
C GLY A 279 -6.73 2.95 -13.75
N MET A 280 -6.47 2.11 -12.75
CA MET A 280 -5.52 0.99 -12.87
C MET A 280 -6.08 -0.31 -12.29
N ILE A 281 -5.95 -1.40 -13.05
CA ILE A 281 -6.17 -2.77 -12.56
C ILE A 281 -4.82 -3.40 -12.23
N ILE A 282 -4.68 -3.88 -11.00
CA ILE A 282 -3.50 -4.63 -10.54
C ILE A 282 -3.81 -6.11 -10.67
N ALA A 283 -3.26 -6.76 -11.69
CA ALA A 283 -3.45 -8.17 -11.98
C ALA A 283 -2.39 -9.06 -11.31
N SER A 284 -2.78 -10.29 -10.95
CA SER A 284 -1.87 -11.30 -10.40
C SER A 284 -0.75 -11.71 -11.35
N ASP A 285 -1.09 -11.88 -12.64
CA ASP A 285 -0.17 -12.39 -13.65
C ASP A 285 -0.51 -11.87 -15.06
N ARG A 286 0.36 -12.22 -16.02
CA ARG A 286 0.25 -11.77 -17.42
C ARG A 286 -0.99 -12.28 -18.14
N THR A 287 -1.46 -13.48 -17.79
CA THR A 287 -2.65 -14.08 -18.38
C THR A 287 -3.89 -13.33 -17.91
N ALA A 288 -4.02 -13.14 -16.59
CA ALA A 288 -5.08 -12.35 -15.98
C ALA A 288 -5.10 -10.91 -16.51
N ALA A 289 -3.94 -10.24 -16.61
CA ALA A 289 -3.86 -8.88 -17.15
C ALA A 289 -4.40 -8.75 -18.58
N ARG A 290 -4.07 -9.70 -19.47
CA ARG A 290 -4.58 -9.70 -20.85
C ARG A 290 -6.08 -9.98 -20.89
N ALA A 291 -6.57 -10.87 -20.02
CA ALA A 291 -7.99 -11.17 -19.91
C ALA A 291 -8.79 -9.96 -19.38
N TYR A 292 -8.32 -9.31 -18.31
CA TYR A 292 -8.92 -8.08 -17.79
C TYR A 292 -8.90 -6.94 -18.81
N ALA A 293 -7.82 -6.79 -19.59
CA ALA A 293 -7.76 -5.80 -20.66
C ALA A 293 -8.83 -6.02 -21.74
N THR A 294 -9.08 -7.29 -22.10
CA THR A 294 -10.12 -7.68 -23.06
C THR A 294 -11.50 -7.42 -22.49
N LEU A 295 -11.74 -7.80 -21.24
CA LEU A 295 -13.00 -7.57 -20.53
C LEU A 295 -13.29 -6.08 -20.40
N LEU A 296 -12.29 -5.29 -20.01
CA LEU A 296 -12.42 -3.84 -19.87
C LEU A 296 -12.74 -3.17 -21.21
N LYS A 297 -12.11 -3.59 -22.31
CA LYS A 297 -12.45 -3.11 -23.65
C LYS A 297 -13.89 -3.46 -24.04
N LYS A 298 -14.35 -4.67 -23.71
CA LYS A 298 -15.73 -5.11 -23.97
C LYS A 298 -16.75 -4.27 -23.20
N LEU A 299 -16.47 -3.94 -21.93
CA LEU A 299 -17.38 -3.21 -21.05
C LEU A 299 -17.36 -1.69 -21.29
N THR A 300 -16.20 -1.12 -21.58
CA THR A 300 -16.01 0.34 -21.64
C THR A 300 -15.87 0.90 -23.05
N GLY A 301 -15.67 0.04 -24.06
CA GLY A 301 -15.41 0.41 -25.46
C GLY A 301 -13.98 0.90 -25.74
N GLU A 302 -13.15 1.14 -24.72
CA GLU A 302 -11.80 1.70 -24.86
C GLU A 302 -10.74 0.62 -24.62
N THR A 303 -9.68 0.63 -25.42
CA THR A 303 -8.58 -0.32 -25.23
C THR A 303 -7.65 0.22 -24.14
N PRO A 304 -7.45 -0.49 -23.01
CA PRO A 304 -6.54 -0.04 -21.97
C PRO A 304 -5.07 -0.17 -22.40
N THR A 305 -4.21 0.62 -21.78
CA THR A 305 -2.77 0.39 -21.84
C THR A 305 -2.45 -0.85 -21.02
N VAL A 306 -1.74 -1.83 -21.61
CA VAL A 306 -1.35 -3.07 -20.92
C VAL A 306 0.16 -3.07 -20.68
N VAL A 307 0.55 -3.25 -19.42
CA VAL A 307 1.94 -3.28 -18.99
C VAL A 307 2.20 -4.60 -18.27
N LEU A 308 2.85 -5.51 -19.00
CA LEU A 308 3.25 -6.81 -18.47
C LEU A 308 4.65 -6.67 -17.87
N SER A 309 4.93 -7.37 -16.76
CA SER A 309 6.25 -7.31 -16.13
C SER A 309 7.35 -7.71 -17.11
N ASP A 310 8.51 -7.09 -17.01
CA ASP A 310 9.74 -7.46 -17.74
C ASP A 310 9.73 -7.24 -19.27
N ASP A 311 8.68 -6.63 -19.84
CA ASP A 311 8.68 -6.24 -21.25
C ASP A 311 9.65 -5.05 -21.49
N PRO A 312 10.57 -5.16 -22.47
CA PRO A 312 11.33 -4.00 -22.94
C PRO A 312 10.37 -2.87 -23.34
N GLY A 313 10.45 -1.74 -22.63
CA GLY A 313 9.59 -0.57 -22.88
C GLY A 313 8.42 -0.39 -21.91
N SER A 314 8.24 -1.23 -20.88
CA SER A 314 7.20 -1.02 -19.85
C SER A 314 7.25 0.38 -19.21
N SER A 315 8.44 0.89 -18.87
CA SER A 315 8.59 2.25 -18.34
C SER A 315 8.15 3.34 -19.33
N ALA A 316 8.41 3.14 -20.63
CA ALA A 316 8.01 4.06 -21.67
C ALA A 316 6.48 4.07 -21.84
N ARG A 317 5.83 2.90 -21.86
CA ARG A 317 4.35 2.78 -21.89
C ARG A 317 3.69 3.41 -20.68
N ILE A 318 4.25 3.24 -19.48
CA ILE A 318 3.72 3.89 -18.28
C ILE A 318 3.88 5.41 -18.39
N SER A 319 5.00 5.90 -18.93
CA SER A 319 5.23 7.34 -19.13
C SER A 319 4.29 7.93 -20.19
N GLU A 320 4.04 7.20 -21.28
CA GLU A 320 3.07 7.54 -22.31
C GLU A 320 1.66 7.59 -21.72
N PHE A 321 1.26 6.58 -20.95
CA PHE A 321 0.00 6.57 -20.21
C PHE A 321 -0.08 7.74 -19.22
N ALA A 322 1.00 8.08 -18.51
CA ALA A 322 1.01 9.18 -17.56
C ALA A 322 0.79 10.55 -18.25
N ALA A 323 1.20 10.68 -19.51
CA ALA A 323 1.06 11.89 -20.31
C ALA A 323 -0.19 11.92 -21.21
N SER A 324 -0.97 10.84 -21.28
CA SER A 324 -2.17 10.72 -22.11
C SER A 324 -3.45 10.99 -21.29
N ASP A 325 -4.60 11.07 -22.00
CA ASP A 325 -5.93 11.12 -21.38
C ASP A 325 -6.64 9.76 -21.33
N THR A 326 -5.97 8.68 -21.75
CA THR A 326 -6.55 7.33 -21.79
C THR A 326 -7.03 6.92 -20.40
N ARG A 327 -8.15 6.20 -20.32
CA ARG A 327 -8.79 5.97 -19.02
C ARG A 327 -8.12 4.89 -18.19
N TRP A 328 -7.65 3.81 -18.80
CA TRP A 328 -7.29 2.61 -18.04
C TRP A 328 -5.91 2.06 -18.35
N LEU A 329 -5.21 1.66 -17.29
CA LEU A 329 -3.98 0.90 -17.28
C LEU A 329 -4.24 -0.48 -16.66
N VAL A 330 -3.74 -1.55 -17.26
CA VAL A 330 -3.71 -2.88 -16.64
C VAL A 330 -2.26 -3.28 -16.45
N ALA A 331 -1.86 -3.52 -15.21
CA ALA A 331 -0.49 -3.86 -14.86
C ALA A 331 -0.43 -5.20 -14.10
N VAL A 332 0.59 -5.99 -14.37
CA VAL A 332 0.89 -7.23 -13.62
C VAL A 332 1.86 -6.90 -12.51
N ARG A 333 1.55 -7.22 -11.25
CA ARG A 333 2.48 -6.93 -10.13
C ARG A 333 2.94 -5.45 -10.11
N MET A 334 3.94 -5.15 -9.29
CA MET A 334 4.55 -3.83 -9.25
C MET A 334 5.53 -3.62 -10.42
N VAL A 335 5.02 -3.38 -11.62
CA VAL A 335 5.89 -3.14 -12.81
C VAL A 335 6.36 -1.70 -12.92
N SER A 336 6.27 -0.94 -11.84
CA SER A 336 6.54 0.50 -11.84
C SER A 336 7.21 1.00 -10.56
N GLU A 337 8.09 0.21 -9.94
CA GLU A 337 9.09 0.77 -9.01
C GLU A 337 10.00 1.74 -9.76
N GLY A 338 9.59 3.01 -9.76
CA GLY A 338 10.28 4.13 -10.39
C GLY A 338 9.40 5.03 -11.24
N VAL A 339 8.39 4.54 -11.97
CA VAL A 339 7.54 5.43 -12.78
C VAL A 339 6.33 5.87 -11.98
N ASP A 340 6.20 7.19 -11.79
CA ASP A 340 5.08 7.80 -11.09
C ASP A 340 3.96 8.16 -12.06
N VAL A 341 2.71 7.88 -11.68
CA VAL A 341 1.52 8.23 -12.47
C VAL A 341 0.52 8.97 -11.58
N PRO A 342 0.74 10.28 -11.31
CA PRO A 342 -0.07 11.04 -10.36
C PRO A 342 -1.57 11.13 -10.70
N ARG A 343 -1.95 10.88 -11.96
CA ARG A 343 -3.35 10.93 -12.41
C ARG A 343 -4.18 9.69 -12.04
N LEU A 344 -3.54 8.59 -11.59
CA LEU A 344 -4.22 7.36 -11.20
C LEU A 344 -5.10 7.59 -9.97
N SER A 345 -6.42 7.57 -10.12
CA SER A 345 -7.39 7.91 -9.06
C SER A 345 -8.39 6.80 -8.74
N VAL A 346 -8.53 5.80 -9.63
CA VAL A 346 -9.36 4.61 -9.38
C VAL A 346 -8.50 3.36 -9.50
N GLY A 347 -8.53 2.49 -8.49
CA GLY A 347 -7.79 1.23 -8.49
C GLY A 347 -8.71 0.02 -8.37
N ILE A 348 -8.42 -1.06 -9.09
CA ILE A 348 -9.00 -2.38 -8.83
C ILE A 348 -7.89 -3.30 -8.37
N TYR A 349 -8.00 -3.78 -7.13
CA TYR A 349 -7.08 -4.73 -6.52
C TYR A 349 -7.45 -6.16 -6.97
N ALA A 350 -7.07 -6.52 -8.19
CA ALA A 350 -7.39 -7.81 -8.81
C ALA A 350 -6.25 -8.82 -8.67
N THR A 351 -5.73 -8.95 -7.45
CA THR A 351 -4.67 -9.90 -7.14
C THR A 351 -4.93 -10.61 -5.81
N SER A 352 -4.40 -11.83 -5.67
CA SER A 352 -4.47 -12.64 -4.45
C SER A 352 -3.37 -12.34 -3.44
N ALA A 353 -2.45 -11.41 -3.74
CA ALA A 353 -1.41 -11.01 -2.80
C ALA A 353 -2.03 -10.26 -1.61
N SER A 354 -1.70 -10.66 -0.38
CA SER A 354 -2.25 -10.05 0.84
C SER A 354 -1.19 -9.57 1.83
N THR A 355 0.08 -9.53 1.44
CA THR A 355 1.14 -9.06 2.35
C THR A 355 1.02 -7.56 2.60
N PRO A 356 1.27 -7.08 3.85
CA PRO A 356 1.17 -5.65 4.18
C PRO A 356 2.04 -4.76 3.29
N LEU A 357 3.25 -5.21 2.96
CA LEU A 357 4.20 -4.47 2.12
C LEU A 357 3.64 -4.27 0.70
N PHE A 358 3.21 -5.37 0.06
CA PHE A 358 2.66 -5.31 -1.29
C PHE A 358 1.40 -4.43 -1.33
N PHE A 359 0.51 -4.56 -0.34
CA PHE A 359 -0.68 -3.73 -0.23
C PHE A 359 -0.32 -2.24 -0.11
N ALA A 360 0.58 -1.88 0.81
CA ALA A 360 1.00 -0.49 1.00
C ALA A 360 1.67 0.10 -0.26
N GLN A 361 2.50 -0.67 -0.96
CA GLN A 361 3.14 -0.24 -2.21
C GLN A 361 2.13 -0.06 -3.36
N ALA A 362 1.13 -0.96 -3.45
CA ALA A 362 0.03 -0.87 -4.41
C ALA A 362 -0.82 0.38 -4.16
N ILE A 363 -1.28 0.59 -2.92
CA ILE A 363 -2.07 1.78 -2.56
C ILE A 363 -1.25 3.06 -2.69
N GLY A 364 0.05 3.02 -2.37
CA GLY A 364 0.99 4.13 -2.53
C GLY A 364 1.09 4.72 -3.94
N ARG A 365 0.57 4.03 -4.97
CA ARG A 365 0.46 4.55 -6.35
C ARG A 365 -0.71 5.51 -6.56
N PHE A 366 -1.72 5.44 -5.70
CA PHE A 366 -2.94 6.24 -5.80
C PHE A 366 -2.99 7.39 -4.79
N VAL A 367 -2.10 7.41 -3.78
CA VAL A 367 -2.15 8.40 -2.70
C VAL A 367 -1.56 9.77 -3.06
N ARG A 368 -0.82 9.88 -4.18
CA ARG A 368 -0.16 11.14 -4.52
C ARG A 368 -1.19 12.19 -4.91
N SER A 369 -1.15 13.33 -4.23
CA SER A 369 -2.02 14.47 -4.52
C SER A 369 -1.41 15.36 -5.59
N ARG A 370 -2.19 15.74 -6.60
CA ARG A 370 -1.81 16.78 -7.58
C ARG A 370 -2.41 18.12 -7.23
N ARG A 371 -3.60 18.11 -6.64
CA ARG A 371 -4.37 19.28 -6.24
C ARG A 371 -5.08 18.99 -4.90
N PRO A 372 -5.23 20.00 -4.03
CA PRO A 372 -6.00 19.85 -2.80
C PRO A 372 -7.42 19.32 -3.06
N GLY A 373 -7.87 18.42 -2.21
CA GLY A 373 -9.20 17.84 -2.28
C GLY A 373 -9.38 16.66 -3.25
N GLU A 374 -8.42 16.31 -4.11
CA GLU A 374 -8.55 15.08 -4.90
C GLU A 374 -8.79 13.86 -3.97
N THR A 375 -9.50 12.84 -4.44
CA THR A 375 -9.67 11.57 -3.71
C THR A 375 -9.29 10.39 -4.59
N ALA A 376 -8.89 9.29 -3.97
CA ALA A 376 -8.70 8.01 -4.64
C ALA A 376 -9.76 6.99 -4.20
N SER A 377 -10.19 6.12 -5.11
CA SER A 377 -11.13 5.04 -4.82
C SER A 377 -10.54 3.70 -5.22
N ILE A 378 -10.45 2.76 -4.27
CA ILE A 378 -9.84 1.44 -4.47
C ILE A 378 -10.90 0.37 -4.26
N PHE A 379 -11.19 -0.38 -5.31
CA PHE A 379 -12.08 -1.52 -5.31
C PHE A 379 -11.29 -2.77 -4.93
N LEU A 380 -11.73 -3.47 -3.89
CA LEU A 380 -11.08 -4.69 -3.41
C LEU A 380 -12.08 -5.77 -3.02
N PRO A 381 -11.71 -7.05 -3.08
CA PRO A 381 -12.51 -8.15 -2.54
C PRO A 381 -12.72 -8.02 -1.02
N SER A 382 -13.92 -8.32 -0.53
CA SER A 382 -14.24 -8.33 0.91
C SER A 382 -13.61 -9.54 1.61
N VAL A 383 -12.29 -9.53 1.72
CA VAL A 383 -11.47 -10.59 2.33
C VAL A 383 -10.90 -10.06 3.65
N PRO A 384 -11.04 -10.78 4.79
CA PRO A 384 -10.66 -10.27 6.11
C PRO A 384 -9.26 -9.66 6.20
N ASN A 385 -8.25 -10.30 5.59
CA ASN A 385 -6.88 -9.79 5.58
C ASN A 385 -6.76 -8.44 4.85
N LEU A 386 -7.38 -8.29 3.68
CA LEU A 386 -7.38 -7.03 2.93
C LEU A 386 -8.14 -5.93 3.66
N LEU A 387 -9.29 -6.25 4.26
CA LEU A 387 -10.08 -5.28 5.03
C LEU A 387 -9.31 -4.78 6.25
N GLN A 388 -8.56 -5.67 6.91
CA GLN A 388 -7.68 -5.29 8.01
C GLN A 388 -6.58 -4.33 7.52
N LEU A 389 -5.91 -4.65 6.41
CA LEU A 389 -4.88 -3.77 5.84
C LEU A 389 -5.43 -2.41 5.41
N ALA A 390 -6.62 -2.38 4.81
CA ALA A 390 -7.31 -1.15 4.43
C ALA A 390 -7.64 -0.29 5.66
N SER A 391 -8.14 -0.91 6.73
CA SER A 391 -8.48 -0.22 7.99
C SER A 391 -7.23 0.28 8.73
N GLU A 392 -6.11 -0.42 8.57
CA GLU A 392 -4.83 -0.11 9.20
C GLU A 392 -3.95 0.83 8.36
N LEU A 393 -4.34 1.19 7.13
CA LEU A 393 -3.52 2.05 6.25
C LEU A 393 -3.14 3.38 6.91
N GLU A 394 -4.08 3.97 7.68
CA GLU A 394 -3.85 5.23 8.38
C GLU A 394 -3.16 5.04 9.75
N ALA A 395 -3.12 3.80 10.25
CA ALA A 395 -2.42 3.47 11.48
C ALA A 395 -0.91 3.41 11.23
N GLN A 396 -0.15 4.28 11.90
CA GLN A 396 1.32 4.24 11.87
C GLN A 396 1.80 2.88 12.42
N ARG A 397 2.56 2.12 11.62
CA ARG A 397 3.19 0.86 12.08
C ARG A 397 4.71 0.93 11.92
N ASN A 398 5.39 0.37 12.92
CA ASN A 398 6.83 0.08 12.92
C ASN A 398 7.04 -1.42 12.64
N HIS A 399 8.18 -1.81 12.07
CA HIS A 399 8.58 -3.20 11.94
C HIS A 399 8.67 -3.86 13.32
N VAL A 400 8.27 -5.13 13.47
CA VAL A 400 8.39 -5.91 14.72
C VAL A 400 9.08 -7.24 14.41
N LEU A 401 10.14 -7.60 15.13
CA LEU A 401 10.83 -8.89 15.06
C LEU A 401 10.27 -9.87 16.09
N GLY A 402 10.24 -11.16 15.75
CA GLY A 402 9.97 -12.24 16.71
C GLY A 402 8.50 -12.50 17.02
N LYS A 403 7.59 -11.77 16.36
CA LYS A 403 6.26 -12.30 16.06
C LYS A 403 6.31 -12.74 14.61
N PRO A 404 6.30 -14.05 14.30
CA PRO A 404 5.97 -14.43 12.95
C PRO A 404 4.64 -13.75 12.61
N HIS A 405 4.50 -13.16 11.43
CA HIS A 405 3.18 -12.99 10.85
C HIS A 405 2.65 -14.42 10.57
N ARG A 406 2.21 -15.07 11.65
CA ARG A 406 1.89 -16.50 11.83
C ARG A 406 3.01 -17.50 11.56
N GLU A 407 3.15 -18.48 12.45
CA GLU A 407 3.71 -19.79 12.06
C GLU A 407 2.82 -20.33 10.95
N SER A 408 3.32 -20.28 9.72
CA SER A 408 2.73 -20.99 8.58
C SER A 408 3.01 -22.48 8.77
N GLU A 409 2.13 -23.17 9.49
CA GLU A 409 1.75 -24.52 9.05
C GLU A 409 0.77 -24.35 7.87
N GLY A 410 1.29 -23.97 6.71
CA GLY A 410 0.59 -24.06 5.42
C GLY A 410 -0.63 -23.17 5.23
N ASP A 411 -0.56 -21.87 5.53
CA ASP A 411 -1.59 -20.91 5.08
C ASP A 411 -1.37 -20.56 3.59
N PRO A 412 -2.21 -21.02 2.64
CA PRO A 412 -2.00 -20.79 1.20
C PRO A 412 -2.14 -19.33 0.76
N LEU A 413 -2.51 -18.42 1.68
CA LEU A 413 -2.76 -16.99 1.46
C LEU A 413 -1.54 -16.10 1.70
N ASP A 414 -0.54 -16.59 2.42
CA ASP A 414 0.66 -15.84 2.84
C ASP A 414 1.90 -16.16 1.98
N ASP A 415 1.80 -17.11 1.05
CA ASP A 415 2.89 -17.48 0.15
C ASP A 415 3.18 -16.36 -0.85
N ASP A 416 4.36 -15.73 -0.69
CA ASP A 416 4.95 -14.89 -1.73
C ASP A 416 5.16 -15.74 -2.99
N PRO A 417 4.58 -15.40 -4.15
CA PRO A 417 4.81 -16.14 -5.39
C PRO A 417 6.30 -16.17 -5.80
N ALA A 418 7.18 -15.32 -5.23
CA ALA A 418 8.63 -15.42 -5.39
C ALA A 418 9.19 -16.77 -4.95
N ILE A 419 8.61 -17.41 -3.93
CA ILE A 419 9.08 -18.72 -3.41
C ILE A 419 8.61 -19.87 -4.33
N ARG A 420 7.41 -19.78 -4.89
CA ARG A 420 6.88 -20.83 -5.79
C ARG A 420 7.47 -20.81 -7.19
N THR A 421 7.85 -19.64 -7.71
CA THR A 421 8.33 -19.54 -9.11
C THR A 421 9.64 -20.30 -9.34
N GLN A 422 10.40 -20.63 -8.28
CA GLN A 422 11.64 -21.40 -8.41
C GLN A 422 11.52 -22.90 -8.10
N ASN A 423 10.52 -23.35 -7.33
CA ASN A 423 10.59 -24.72 -6.79
C ASN A 423 9.46 -25.70 -7.12
N GLU A 424 8.25 -25.32 -7.55
CA GLU A 424 7.24 -26.36 -7.85
C GLU A 424 6.31 -26.00 -9.02
N LYS A 425 6.41 -26.79 -10.10
CA LYS A 425 5.28 -27.03 -11.01
C LYS A 425 4.30 -27.96 -10.29
N THR A 426 3.46 -27.43 -9.42
CA THR A 426 2.29 -28.16 -8.95
C THR A 426 1.20 -27.97 -10.00
N GLU A 427 1.07 -28.95 -10.90
CA GLU A 427 -0.11 -29.09 -11.74
C GLU A 427 -1.31 -29.44 -10.83
N GLU A 428 -2.01 -28.43 -10.29
CA GLU A 428 -3.36 -28.64 -9.76
C GLU A 428 -4.33 -28.83 -10.94
N ASN A 429 -4.35 -30.05 -11.46
CA ASN A 429 -5.33 -30.51 -12.43
C ASN A 429 -6.70 -30.66 -11.72
N GLY A 430 -7.64 -29.72 -11.96
CA GLY A 430 -9.06 -29.94 -11.65
C GLY A 430 -9.89 -28.77 -11.10
N PHE A 431 -9.38 -27.55 -10.98
CA PHE A 431 -10.18 -26.41 -10.50
C PHE A 431 -10.99 -25.75 -11.63
N THR A 432 -12.31 -25.61 -11.47
CA THR A 432 -13.19 -24.90 -12.42
C THR A 432 -14.13 -23.95 -11.68
N SER A 433 -14.11 -22.66 -12.05
CA SER A 433 -15.07 -21.65 -11.58
C SER A 433 -16.45 -21.88 -12.22
N LEU A 434 -17.50 -21.87 -11.40
CA LEU A 434 -18.89 -22.12 -11.83
C LEU A 434 -19.74 -20.84 -11.83
N GLY A 435 -19.32 -19.78 -11.14
CA GLY A 435 -20.00 -18.49 -11.11
C GLY A 435 -19.67 -17.66 -9.87
N ALA A 436 -19.82 -16.34 -9.96
CA ALA A 436 -19.68 -15.45 -8.83
C ALA A 436 -20.44 -14.14 -9.01
N ASP A 437 -21.42 -13.83 -8.15
CA ASP A 437 -22.11 -12.54 -8.13
C ASP A 437 -21.31 -11.47 -7.34
N ALA A 438 -21.70 -10.19 -7.44
CA ALA A 438 -21.02 -9.10 -6.74
C ALA A 438 -21.98 -8.16 -6.03
N GLU A 439 -21.63 -7.79 -4.80
CA GLU A 439 -22.36 -6.82 -3.98
C GLU A 439 -21.36 -5.89 -3.29
N LEU A 440 -21.65 -4.59 -3.24
CA LEU A 440 -20.90 -3.66 -2.40
C LEU A 440 -21.23 -3.97 -0.94
N ASP A 441 -20.27 -4.51 -0.20
CA ASP A 441 -20.45 -4.94 1.19
C ASP A 441 -20.33 -3.76 2.15
N GLN A 442 -19.21 -3.04 2.06
CA GLN A 442 -18.90 -1.88 2.90
C GLN A 442 -17.92 -0.93 2.22
N VAL A 443 -17.91 0.32 2.69
CA VAL A 443 -16.93 1.34 2.31
C VAL A 443 -16.03 1.62 3.51
N ILE A 444 -14.71 1.50 3.36
CA ILE A 444 -13.74 1.78 4.43
C ILE A 444 -13.06 3.12 4.17
N PHE A 445 -13.09 3.99 5.17
CA PHE A 445 -12.45 5.31 5.18
C PHE A 445 -12.01 5.69 6.59
N ASP A 446 -10.77 6.16 6.77
CA ASP A 446 -10.21 6.56 8.09
C ASP A 446 -10.48 5.51 9.18
N GLY A 447 -10.07 4.27 8.89
CA GLY A 447 -10.22 3.11 9.77
C GLY A 447 -11.67 2.69 10.09
N SER A 448 -12.66 3.37 9.51
CA SER A 448 -14.08 3.19 9.82
C SER A 448 -14.82 2.57 8.63
N SER A 449 -15.72 1.64 8.92
CA SER A 449 -16.61 1.02 7.92
C SER A 449 -17.95 1.75 7.84
N PHE A 450 -18.35 2.09 6.61
CA PHE A 450 -19.59 2.77 6.26
C PHE A 450 -20.43 1.91 5.30
N GLY A 451 -21.72 2.23 5.25
CA GLY A 451 -22.66 1.60 4.33
C GLY A 451 -23.14 0.21 4.74
N THR A 452 -23.98 -0.34 3.89
CA THR A 452 -24.66 -1.60 4.09
C THR A 452 -24.73 -2.36 2.78
N ALA A 453 -24.65 -3.69 2.83
CA ALA A 453 -24.65 -4.55 1.65
C ALA A 453 -25.70 -4.10 0.62
N ALA A 454 -25.22 -3.72 -0.55
CA ALA A 454 -25.98 -3.17 -1.66
C ALA A 454 -25.65 -3.97 -2.94
N PRO A 455 -26.66 -4.47 -3.68
CA PRO A 455 -26.42 -5.16 -4.94
C PRO A 455 -25.70 -4.26 -5.94
N ALA A 456 -24.82 -4.85 -6.76
CA ALA A 456 -24.18 -4.12 -7.85
C ALA A 456 -25.24 -3.59 -8.83
N GLY A 457 -25.11 -2.33 -9.24
CA GLY A 457 -26.05 -1.58 -10.07
C GLY A 457 -27.23 -0.93 -9.33
N SER A 458 -27.30 -1.01 -7.99
CA SER A 458 -28.40 -0.44 -7.21
C SER A 458 -28.26 1.08 -6.98
N GLU A 459 -29.37 1.76 -6.65
CA GLU A 459 -29.32 3.18 -6.23
C GLU A 459 -28.45 3.39 -4.98
N GLU A 460 -28.49 2.45 -4.03
CA GLU A 460 -27.67 2.51 -2.82
C GLU A 460 -26.17 2.45 -3.16
N GLU A 461 -25.77 1.65 -4.16
CA GLU A 461 -24.39 1.62 -4.65
C GLU A 461 -24.04 2.92 -5.40
N ALA A 462 -24.95 3.41 -6.25
CA ALA A 462 -24.76 4.63 -7.03
C ALA A 462 -24.49 5.85 -6.15
N ASP A 463 -25.11 5.92 -4.96
CA ASP A 463 -24.82 6.94 -3.96
C ASP A 463 -23.34 6.90 -3.58
N TYR A 464 -22.80 5.75 -3.14
CA TYR A 464 -21.37 5.63 -2.78
C TYR A 464 -20.42 5.80 -3.96
N LEU A 465 -20.82 5.43 -5.19
CA LEU A 465 -20.00 5.70 -6.37
C LEU A 465 -19.96 7.19 -6.69
N GLY A 466 -21.07 7.91 -6.52
CA GLY A 466 -21.22 9.35 -6.74
C GLY A 466 -20.58 10.27 -5.69
N ILE A 467 -19.50 9.84 -5.02
CA ILE A 467 -18.72 10.71 -4.12
C ILE A 467 -18.07 11.84 -4.95
N PRO A 468 -18.24 13.13 -4.65
CA PRO A 468 -17.55 14.19 -5.37
C PRO A 468 -16.02 13.96 -5.43
N GLY A 469 -15.41 14.22 -6.59
CA GLY A 469 -13.98 13.97 -6.80
C GLY A 469 -13.04 14.92 -6.07
N LEU A 470 -13.59 16.04 -5.58
CA LEU A 470 -12.89 17.07 -4.82
C LEU A 470 -13.53 17.20 -3.43
N LEU A 471 -13.02 16.44 -2.46
CA LEU A 471 -13.39 16.51 -1.04
C LEU A 471 -12.15 16.36 -0.17
N ASP A 472 -12.04 17.21 0.84
CA ASP A 472 -11.09 16.96 1.92
C ASP A 472 -11.56 15.81 2.84
N ALA A 473 -10.69 15.39 3.77
CA ALA A 473 -10.97 14.24 4.62
C ALA A 473 -12.16 14.46 5.57
N GLU A 474 -12.38 15.69 6.04
CA GLU A 474 -13.48 16.01 6.96
C GLU A 474 -14.82 16.02 6.23
N GLN A 475 -14.86 16.65 5.06
CA GLN A 475 -16.01 16.64 4.16
C GLN A 475 -16.38 15.21 3.72
N MET A 476 -15.37 14.38 3.44
CA MET A 476 -15.59 12.98 3.10
C MET A 476 -16.22 12.20 4.25
N ARG A 477 -15.68 12.33 5.47
CA ARG A 477 -16.26 11.71 6.67
C ARG A 477 -17.72 12.13 6.88
N ALA A 478 -17.99 13.43 6.81
CA ALA A 478 -19.35 13.96 6.98
C ALA A 478 -20.32 13.42 5.92
N LEU A 479 -19.90 13.31 4.66
CA LEU A 479 -20.71 12.76 3.58
C LEU A 479 -21.03 11.27 3.80
N LEU A 480 -20.05 10.47 4.20
CA LEU A 480 -20.24 9.03 4.44
C LEU A 480 -21.18 8.77 5.63
N HIS A 481 -21.06 9.54 6.71
CA HIS A 481 -22.01 9.46 7.84
C HIS A 481 -23.43 9.82 7.41
N ARG A 482 -23.61 10.94 6.69
CA ARG A 482 -24.93 11.35 6.20
C ARG A 482 -25.59 10.25 5.35
N ARG A 483 -24.85 9.69 4.38
CA ARG A 483 -25.37 8.62 3.51
C ARG A 483 -25.73 7.35 4.28
N GLN A 484 -24.92 6.99 5.27
CA GLN A 484 -25.22 5.86 6.14
C GLN A 484 -26.52 6.08 6.93
N ASP A 485 -26.70 7.27 7.51
CA ASP A 485 -27.91 7.62 8.26
C ASP A 485 -29.16 7.61 7.36
N GLU A 486 -29.07 8.16 6.16
CA GLU A 486 -30.15 8.14 5.15
C GLU A 486 -30.52 6.70 4.73
N GLN A 487 -29.53 5.84 4.52
CA GLN A 487 -29.76 4.43 4.17
C GLN A 487 -30.45 3.67 5.32
N LEU A 488 -30.03 3.91 6.56
CA LEU A 488 -30.66 3.33 7.75
C LEU A 488 -32.11 3.82 7.92
N GLN A 489 -32.37 5.11 7.68
CA GLN A 489 -33.72 5.68 7.72
C GLN A 489 -34.63 5.10 6.62
N LYS A 490 -34.14 4.99 5.37
CA LYS A 490 -34.89 4.38 4.24
C LYS A 490 -35.25 2.92 4.52
N ARG A 491 -34.33 2.14 5.09
CA ARG A 491 -34.60 0.74 5.51
C ARG A 491 -35.56 0.65 6.69
N ALA A 492 -35.47 1.55 7.66
CA ALA A 492 -36.43 1.61 8.77
C ALA A 492 -37.85 1.99 8.27
N ALA A 493 -37.95 2.88 7.28
CA ALA A 493 -39.21 3.30 6.68
C ALA A 493 -39.85 2.22 5.79
N THR A 494 -39.07 1.32 5.19
CA THR A 494 -39.56 0.21 4.34
C THR A 494 -39.87 -1.07 5.11
N ALA A 495 -39.57 -1.14 6.41
CA ALA A 495 -39.77 -2.31 7.29
C ALA A 495 -41.23 -2.55 7.73
N SER A 496 -42.22 -2.34 6.83
CA SER A 496 -43.67 -2.49 7.11
C SER A 496 -44.27 -3.83 6.62
N GLY A 497 -43.47 -4.87 6.45
CA GLY A 497 -43.92 -6.23 6.08
C GLY A 497 -43.71 -7.25 7.21
N PRO A 498 -44.35 -8.44 7.17
CA PRO A 498 -44.12 -9.49 8.17
C PRO A 498 -42.62 -9.79 8.25
N PRO A 499 -42.06 -10.02 9.45
CA PRO A 499 -40.62 -10.12 9.63
C PRO A 499 -40.09 -11.24 8.75
N MET A 500 -39.32 -10.87 7.71
CA MET A 500 -38.48 -11.83 7.04
C MET A 500 -37.57 -12.44 8.11
N PRO A 501 -37.34 -13.76 8.11
CA PRO A 501 -36.45 -14.37 9.09
C PRO A 501 -35.11 -13.64 9.04
N ILE A 502 -34.73 -13.02 10.16
CA ILE A 502 -33.47 -12.31 10.29
C ILE A 502 -32.39 -13.33 9.96
N THR A 503 -31.77 -13.18 8.79
CA THR A 503 -30.71 -14.07 8.35
C THR A 503 -29.58 -14.02 9.37
N THR A 504 -28.83 -15.11 9.54
CA THR A 504 -27.66 -15.15 10.43
C THR A 504 -26.70 -13.97 10.18
N HIS A 505 -26.64 -13.52 8.93
CA HIS A 505 -25.93 -12.32 8.47
C HIS A 505 -26.46 -11.01 9.11
N GLY A 506 -27.78 -10.80 9.15
CA GLY A 506 -28.39 -9.63 9.79
C GLY A 506 -28.05 -9.53 11.29
N GLN A 507 -28.08 -10.66 12.00
CA GLN A 507 -27.75 -10.73 13.42
C GLN A 507 -26.26 -10.45 13.69
N LEU A 508 -25.35 -11.02 12.89
CA LEU A 508 -23.91 -10.76 13.02
C LEU A 508 -23.58 -9.29 12.72
N ARG A 509 -24.22 -8.70 11.72
CA ARG A 509 -24.05 -7.29 11.37
C ARG A 509 -24.49 -6.35 12.50
N GLU A 510 -25.63 -6.64 13.14
CA GLU A 510 -26.13 -5.82 14.24
C GLU A 510 -25.20 -5.87 15.45
N LEU A 511 -24.67 -7.06 15.77
CA LEU A 511 -23.67 -7.23 16.83
C LEU A 511 -22.34 -6.54 16.50
N ARG A 512 -21.88 -6.59 15.23
CA ARG A 512 -20.66 -5.87 14.80
C ARG A 512 -20.86 -4.36 14.92
N ARG A 513 -22.02 -3.85 14.54
CA ARG A 513 -22.39 -2.43 14.67
C ARG A 513 -22.41 -2.00 16.13
N GLU A 514 -23.05 -2.77 16.99
CA GLU A 514 -23.09 -2.52 18.44
C GLU A 514 -21.68 -2.50 19.02
N LEU A 515 -20.84 -3.48 18.66
CA LEU A 515 -19.46 -3.55 19.09
C LEU A 515 -18.64 -2.34 18.62
N ASN A 516 -18.72 -1.95 17.35
CA ASN A 516 -17.98 -0.81 16.81
C ASN A 516 -18.41 0.52 17.45
N SER A 517 -19.71 0.69 17.71
CA SER A 517 -20.22 1.86 18.44
C SER A 517 -19.62 1.97 19.84
N LEU A 518 -19.60 0.85 20.58
CA LEU A 518 -19.03 0.80 21.92
C LEU A 518 -17.51 0.98 21.92
N VAL A 519 -16.82 0.51 20.88
CA VAL A 519 -15.37 0.72 20.69
C VAL A 519 -15.07 2.19 20.38
N SER A 520 -15.91 2.88 19.61
CA SER A 520 -15.78 4.31 19.37
C SER A 520 -15.92 5.12 20.67
N VAL A 521 -16.88 4.77 21.51
CA VAL A 521 -17.01 5.34 22.86
C VAL A 521 -15.76 5.07 23.70
N ALA A 522 -15.23 3.84 23.65
CA ALA A 522 -13.99 3.47 24.35
C ALA A 522 -12.76 4.22 23.83
N HIS A 523 -12.67 4.47 22.53
CA HIS A 523 -11.60 5.25 21.89
C HIS A 523 -11.59 6.68 22.42
N HIS A 524 -12.74 7.36 22.40
CA HIS A 524 -12.85 8.73 22.91
C HIS A 524 -12.53 8.84 24.40
N ARG A 525 -12.85 7.81 25.20
CA ARG A 525 -12.55 7.79 26.64
C ARG A 525 -11.09 7.48 26.97
N THR A 526 -10.50 6.50 26.30
CA THR A 526 -9.17 5.98 26.65
C THR A 526 -8.04 6.62 25.86
N GLY A 527 -8.36 7.35 24.79
CA GLY A 527 -7.38 7.85 23.82
C GLY A 527 -6.71 6.75 23.00
N LYS A 528 -7.08 5.47 23.20
CA LYS A 528 -6.44 4.33 22.53
C LYS A 528 -7.10 4.08 21.17
N PRO A 529 -6.33 3.82 20.10
CA PRO A 529 -6.89 3.58 18.77
C PRO A 529 -7.89 2.42 18.73
N HIS A 530 -8.89 2.49 17.82
CA HIS A 530 -9.89 1.44 17.62
C HIS A 530 -9.26 0.04 17.45
N GLY A 531 -8.18 -0.08 16.66
CA GLY A 531 -7.46 -1.33 16.46
C GLY A 531 -6.83 -1.90 17.73
N TRP A 532 -6.33 -1.04 18.64
CA TRP A 532 -5.83 -1.47 19.94
C TRP A 532 -6.95 -2.05 20.79
N ILE A 533 -8.11 -1.39 20.81
CA ILE A 533 -9.27 -1.84 21.58
C ILE A 533 -9.79 -3.18 21.02
N HIS A 534 -9.90 -3.32 19.70
CA HIS A 534 -10.26 -4.61 19.09
C HIS A 534 -9.27 -5.74 19.41
N ASN A 535 -7.97 -5.44 19.46
CA ASN A 535 -6.96 -6.42 19.84
C ASN A 535 -7.03 -6.78 21.33
N GLU A 536 -7.27 -5.82 22.21
CA GLU A 536 -7.45 -6.08 23.65
C GLU A 536 -8.71 -6.93 23.91
N LEU A 537 -9.82 -6.63 23.23
CA LEU A 537 -11.03 -7.46 23.31
C LEU A 537 -10.79 -8.87 22.78
N ARG A 538 -9.96 -9.01 21.74
CA ARG A 538 -9.56 -10.32 21.24
C ARG A 538 -8.67 -11.05 22.24
N ARG A 539 -7.77 -10.35 22.94
CA ARG A 539 -6.93 -10.91 24.01
C ARG A 539 -7.78 -11.39 25.19
N ARG A 540 -8.82 -10.63 25.57
CA ARG A 540 -9.73 -10.96 26.69
C ARG A 540 -10.72 -12.07 26.35
N CYS A 541 -11.33 -12.04 25.16
CA CYS A 541 -12.44 -12.95 24.80
C CYS A 541 -12.01 -14.12 23.89
N GLY A 542 -10.79 -14.08 23.35
CA GLY A 542 -10.33 -15.04 22.33
C GLY A 542 -11.02 -14.87 20.97
N GLY A 543 -10.65 -15.74 20.03
CA GLY A 543 -11.29 -15.87 18.71
C GLY A 543 -10.72 -14.95 17.60
N PRO A 544 -11.23 -15.08 16.36
CA PRO A 544 -10.72 -14.42 15.16
C PRO A 544 -11.09 -12.91 15.08
N PRO A 545 -10.61 -12.13 14.09
CA PRO A 545 -11.02 -10.73 13.90
C PRO A 545 -12.52 -10.49 13.87
N ILE A 546 -12.97 -9.26 14.12
CA ILE A 546 -14.40 -8.91 14.18
C ILE A 546 -15.16 -9.36 12.92
N ALA A 547 -14.52 -9.27 11.75
CA ALA A 547 -15.05 -9.70 10.46
C ALA A 547 -15.25 -11.23 10.36
N ALA A 548 -14.55 -12.03 11.17
CA ALA A 548 -14.63 -13.49 11.21
C ALA A 548 -15.20 -14.02 12.54
N ALA A 549 -15.59 -13.13 13.47
CA ALA A 549 -16.09 -13.51 14.78
C ALA A 549 -17.50 -14.10 14.68
N THR A 550 -17.71 -15.21 15.39
CA THR A 550 -19.04 -15.83 15.53
C THR A 550 -19.96 -14.94 16.37
N ARG A 551 -21.26 -15.23 16.32
CA ARG A 551 -22.28 -14.49 17.08
C ARG A 551 -21.96 -14.42 18.56
N ASP A 552 -21.53 -15.54 19.14
CA ASP A 552 -21.27 -15.64 20.58
C ASP A 552 -19.96 -14.94 20.95
N GLN A 553 -18.97 -14.94 20.05
CA GLN A 553 -17.74 -14.16 20.23
C GLN A 553 -18.00 -12.65 20.14
N LEU A 554 -18.87 -12.20 19.23
CA LEU A 554 -19.26 -10.79 19.15
C LEU A 554 -20.01 -10.34 20.41
N LYS A 555 -20.94 -11.16 20.92
CA LYS A 555 -21.63 -10.90 22.20
C LYS A 555 -20.66 -10.82 23.38
N ALA A 556 -19.71 -11.75 23.46
CA ALA A 556 -18.68 -11.75 24.50
C ALA A 556 -17.81 -10.48 24.44
N ARG A 557 -17.47 -10.02 23.24
CA ARG A 557 -16.70 -8.77 23.05
C ARG A 557 -17.50 -7.52 23.38
N ILE A 558 -18.79 -7.47 23.04
CA ILE A 558 -19.69 -6.37 23.42
C ILE A 558 -19.70 -6.22 24.94
N GLU A 559 -19.83 -7.34 25.66
CA GLU A 559 -19.80 -7.34 27.12
C GLU A 559 -18.44 -6.89 27.66
N ALA A 560 -17.34 -7.40 27.09
CA ALA A 560 -16.01 -6.99 27.48
C ALA A 560 -15.70 -5.49 27.22
N VAL A 561 -16.21 -4.90 26.14
CA VAL A 561 -16.10 -3.44 25.91
C VAL A 561 -16.87 -2.65 26.95
N ARG A 562 -18.08 -3.10 27.31
CA ARG A 562 -18.87 -2.44 28.35
C ARG A 562 -18.13 -2.43 29.68
N GLN A 563 -17.49 -3.54 30.03
CA GLN A 563 -16.64 -3.63 31.22
C GLN A 563 -15.43 -2.70 31.13
N LEU A 564 -14.71 -2.68 30.00
CA LEU A 564 -13.60 -1.74 29.73
C LEU A 564 -14.01 -0.27 29.89
N ASN A 565 -15.21 0.07 29.41
CA ASN A 565 -15.79 1.41 29.56
C ASN A 565 -16.13 1.75 31.01
N SER A 566 -16.49 0.75 31.83
CA SER A 566 -16.78 0.93 33.26
C SER A 566 -15.53 0.97 34.15
N GLU A 567 -14.47 0.22 33.82
CA GLU A 567 -13.20 0.17 34.55
C GLU A 567 -12.39 1.47 34.45
N SER A 568 -12.67 2.29 33.43
CA SER A 568 -11.97 3.56 33.16
C SER A 568 -12.76 4.80 33.62
N SER A 569 -13.84 4.62 34.40
CA SER A 569 -14.67 5.70 34.94
C SER A 569 -14.28 6.09 36.37
#